data_AF-A0A1B9EHU1-F1
#
_entry.id   AF-A0A1B9EHU1-F1
#
_cell.length_a   1.000
_cell.length_b   1.000
_cell.length_c   1.000
_cell.angle_alpha   90.00
_cell.angle_beta   90.00
_cell.angle_gamma   90.00
#
_symmetry.space_group_name_H-M   'P 1'
#
loop_
_entity.id
_entity.type
_entity.pdbx_description
1 polymer ?
#
loop_
_entity_poly.entity_id
_entity_poly.type
_entity_poly.pdbx_seq_one_letter_code
_entity_poly.pdbx_strand_id
1 'polypeptide(L)'
;MTTPPHPPQGPYGPPHPQNPYGGPPPAAPGAVPHQQPYGYPQQPPPQQGGWGQPGPAGAGGGWPPQGPQPSRGKRTGLIVGVAVGAVVAAGGIVFGVTQLADKGADLVYPKAEYELVVQQKLLDGEFSLEQDLSETEGEEIEKTPDASIRDAEAVVAHYTSAKGGALVLSGMYGRLASPDFMRGKIMEGAADADGSKLVVPPRKFRPEGHSITVECQVVQSKESGGLVTIPMCAWGDDNTAAMIGVIRPETLLKDPKSIDLAAVAAETADVREEIRRPIG
;
A
#
# COMPACT_ATOMS: atom_id res chain seq x y z
N MET A 1 1.67 37.83 -50.67
CA MET A 1 0.92 36.77 -51.38
C MET A 1 1.93 35.81 -52.03
N THR A 2 1.49 34.60 -52.41
CA THR A 2 2.11 33.69 -53.41
C THR A 2 3.60 33.29 -53.26
N THR A 3 3.79 32.06 -52.80
CA THR A 3 4.91 31.10 -52.96
C THR A 3 4.82 30.33 -54.30
N PRO A 4 5.68 29.32 -54.66
CA PRO A 4 7.07 28.95 -54.26
C PRO A 4 8.01 28.98 -55.52
N PRO A 5 8.99 28.07 -55.88
CA PRO A 5 9.19 26.62 -55.61
C PRO A 5 10.57 26.17 -55.04
N HIS A 6 10.64 24.91 -54.59
CA HIS A 6 11.85 24.06 -54.41
C HIS A 6 12.15 23.29 -55.73
N PRO A 7 13.31 22.60 -55.99
CA PRO A 7 14.09 21.65 -55.17
C PRO A 7 15.63 21.91 -55.27
N PRO A 8 16.60 20.98 -55.01
CA PRO A 8 16.56 19.58 -54.53
C PRO A 8 17.52 19.28 -53.35
N GLN A 9 18.05 18.05 -53.25
CA GLN A 9 19.10 17.60 -52.32
C GLN A 9 20.32 17.04 -53.10
N GLY A 10 21.48 16.92 -52.44
CA GLY A 10 22.72 16.35 -53.00
C GLY A 10 23.55 15.56 -51.95
N PRO A 11 24.46 14.65 -52.37
CA PRO A 11 25.13 13.68 -51.48
C PRO A 11 26.58 14.09 -51.09
N TYR A 12 27.38 13.09 -50.64
CA TYR A 12 28.80 13.07 -50.24
C TYR A 12 29.12 13.28 -48.75
N GLY A 13 30.08 12.47 -48.26
CA GLY A 13 30.74 12.49 -46.94
C GLY A 13 32.21 12.02 -47.10
N PRO A 14 32.91 11.39 -46.11
CA PRO A 14 32.51 11.03 -44.75
C PRO A 14 33.13 11.99 -43.69
N PRO A 15 34.20 11.76 -42.86
CA PRO A 15 35.12 10.62 -42.64
C PRO A 15 34.97 9.93 -41.25
N HIS A 16 36.09 9.42 -40.69
CA HIS A 16 36.29 8.72 -39.39
C HIS A 16 37.56 9.32 -38.70
N PRO A 17 38.02 8.93 -37.47
CA PRO A 17 37.73 7.76 -36.61
C PRO A 17 37.36 8.17 -35.14
N GLN A 18 37.32 7.36 -34.06
CA GLN A 18 37.95 6.08 -33.67
C GLN A 18 37.01 5.18 -32.83
N ASN A 19 37.42 3.92 -32.62
CA ASN A 19 36.76 2.87 -31.82
C ASN A 19 37.72 2.46 -30.67
N PRO A 20 37.26 1.94 -29.51
CA PRO A 20 37.54 0.52 -29.26
C PRO A 20 36.54 -0.25 -28.35
N TYR A 21 36.48 -1.57 -28.54
CA TYR A 21 35.76 -2.61 -27.76
C TYR A 21 34.22 -2.53 -27.74
N GLY A 22 33.47 -3.62 -27.98
CA GLY A 22 33.90 -4.99 -28.34
C GLY A 22 32.83 -6.07 -28.10
N GLY A 23 31.70 -6.02 -28.79
CA GLY A 23 30.61 -7.01 -28.65
C GLY A 23 30.65 -8.17 -29.67
N PRO A 24 30.16 -9.38 -29.33
CA PRO A 24 30.06 -10.51 -30.26
C PRO A 24 28.94 -10.34 -31.32
N PRO A 25 29.02 -11.04 -32.47
CA PRO A 25 28.33 -10.63 -33.70
C PRO A 25 26.90 -11.19 -33.90
N PRO A 26 26.04 -10.50 -34.68
CA PRO A 26 24.73 -11.00 -35.12
C PRO A 26 24.82 -11.95 -36.32
N ALA A 27 23.83 -12.85 -36.45
CA ALA A 27 23.65 -13.73 -37.61
C ALA A 27 22.58 -13.22 -38.60
N ALA A 28 22.63 -13.68 -39.85
CA ALA A 28 21.91 -13.10 -40.99
C ALA A 28 20.46 -13.61 -41.19
N PRO A 29 19.59 -12.88 -41.92
CA PRO A 29 18.15 -13.18 -42.04
C PRO A 29 17.79 -14.13 -43.19
N GLY A 30 16.60 -14.75 -43.14
CA GLY A 30 16.11 -15.66 -44.19
C GLY A 30 14.57 -15.73 -44.32
N ALA A 31 14.09 -15.36 -45.53
CA ALA A 31 12.88 -15.75 -46.27
C ALA A 31 11.48 -15.97 -45.61
N VAL A 32 10.46 -15.65 -46.39
CA VAL A 32 9.00 -15.82 -46.15
C VAL A 32 8.38 -16.76 -47.22
N PRO A 33 7.05 -17.01 -47.28
CA PRO A 33 6.26 -17.89 -46.41
C PRO A 33 5.52 -19.01 -47.21
N HIS A 34 4.90 -20.02 -46.56
CA HIS A 34 3.87 -20.87 -47.18
C HIS A 34 2.88 -21.52 -46.19
N GLN A 35 1.91 -22.33 -46.68
CA GLN A 35 0.59 -22.54 -46.07
C GLN A 35 0.35 -23.88 -45.32
N GLN A 36 -0.79 -23.94 -44.61
CA GLN A 36 -1.53 -25.08 -44.03
C GLN A 36 -1.80 -26.22 -45.07
N PRO A 37 -2.14 -27.51 -44.72
CA PRO A 37 -3.09 -27.87 -43.65
C PRO A 37 -2.91 -29.20 -42.84
N TYR A 38 -3.66 -29.27 -41.73
CA TYR A 38 -4.24 -30.43 -40.99
C TYR A 38 -3.74 -31.89 -41.20
N GLY A 39 -3.38 -32.57 -40.10
CA GLY A 39 -3.17 -34.03 -40.00
C GLY A 39 -3.26 -34.58 -38.57
N TYR A 40 -3.61 -35.87 -38.41
CA TYR A 40 -3.90 -36.55 -37.13
C TYR A 40 -2.66 -36.84 -36.23
N PRO A 41 -2.84 -37.18 -34.92
CA PRO A 41 -1.77 -37.16 -33.91
C PRO A 41 -0.93 -38.45 -33.80
N GLN A 42 0.25 -38.34 -33.16
CA GLN A 42 1.05 -39.47 -32.67
C GLN A 42 1.43 -39.31 -31.18
N GLN A 43 1.74 -40.44 -30.53
CA GLN A 43 2.15 -40.51 -29.13
C GLN A 43 3.67 -40.35 -28.97
N PRO A 44 4.18 -39.77 -27.87
CA PRO A 44 5.61 -39.76 -27.56
C PRO A 44 6.08 -41.13 -27.00
N PRO A 45 7.25 -41.65 -27.43
CA PRO A 45 7.81 -42.90 -26.91
C PRO A 45 8.62 -42.70 -25.60
N PRO A 46 8.73 -43.73 -24.74
CA PRO A 46 9.50 -43.65 -23.50
C PRO A 46 10.98 -44.06 -23.67
N GLN A 47 11.88 -43.33 -23.00
CA GLN A 47 13.23 -43.80 -22.59
C GLN A 47 13.24 -43.80 -21.06
N GLN A 48 13.43 -44.94 -20.38
CA GLN A 48 14.69 -45.68 -20.20
C GLN A 48 15.80 -44.83 -19.56
N GLY A 49 16.14 -45.16 -18.31
CA GLY A 49 17.27 -44.58 -17.57
C GLY A 49 18.51 -45.48 -17.58
N GLY A 50 19.62 -44.98 -17.04
CA GLY A 50 20.89 -45.71 -16.89
C GLY A 50 21.47 -45.58 -15.48
N TRP A 51 22.28 -46.57 -15.07
CA TRP A 51 22.90 -46.66 -13.74
C TRP A 51 24.44 -46.66 -13.82
N GLY A 52 25.09 -46.07 -12.80
CA GLY A 52 26.55 -46.00 -12.63
C GLY A 52 27.03 -44.55 -12.48
N GLN A 53 28.07 -44.20 -11.71
CA GLN A 53 28.97 -44.98 -10.83
C GLN A 53 29.32 -44.12 -9.58
N PRO A 54 29.83 -44.71 -8.48
CA PRO A 54 30.10 -43.97 -7.24
C PRO A 54 31.36 -43.09 -7.30
N GLY A 55 31.21 -41.78 -7.13
CA GLY A 55 32.30 -40.82 -6.91
C GLY A 55 32.53 -40.52 -5.41
N PRO A 56 33.74 -40.09 -5.01
CA PRO A 56 34.09 -39.84 -3.60
C PRO A 56 33.39 -38.59 -3.04
N ALA A 57 33.17 -38.61 -1.72
CA ALA A 57 32.40 -37.58 -1.02
C ALA A 57 33.12 -36.21 -0.98
N GLY A 58 32.50 -35.19 -1.61
CA GLY A 58 32.85 -33.78 -1.47
C GLY A 58 31.74 -33.02 -0.76
N ALA A 59 32.09 -32.10 0.14
CA ALA A 59 31.11 -31.29 0.87
C ALA A 59 30.45 -30.25 -0.06
N GLY A 60 29.12 -30.28 -0.17
CA GLY A 60 28.38 -29.45 -1.12
C GLY A 60 26.86 -29.56 -0.96
N GLY A 61 26.33 -29.24 0.22
CA GLY A 61 24.90 -29.25 0.52
C GLY A 61 24.14 -28.13 -0.20
N GLY A 62 24.00 -28.22 -1.51
CA GLY A 62 23.25 -27.26 -2.33
C GLY A 62 21.76 -27.33 -2.04
N TRP A 63 21.24 -26.31 -1.34
CA TRP A 63 19.80 -26.06 -1.31
C TRP A 63 19.29 -25.76 -2.72
N PRO A 64 18.06 -26.17 -3.09
CA PRO A 64 17.47 -25.77 -4.36
C PRO A 64 17.38 -24.23 -4.43
N PRO A 65 17.58 -23.62 -5.61
CA PRO A 65 17.52 -22.17 -5.75
C PRO A 65 16.16 -21.66 -5.28
N GLN A 66 16.18 -20.74 -4.31
CA GLN A 66 14.97 -20.11 -3.80
C GLN A 66 14.28 -19.39 -4.96
N GLY A 67 12.99 -19.69 -5.17
CA GLY A 67 12.18 -18.99 -6.16
C GLY A 67 12.17 -17.48 -5.89
N PRO A 68 11.93 -16.63 -6.91
CA PRO A 68 12.02 -15.19 -6.78
C PRO A 68 11.14 -14.69 -5.63
N GLN A 69 11.79 -14.20 -4.57
CA GLN A 69 11.13 -13.71 -3.37
C GLN A 69 10.15 -12.59 -3.74
N PRO A 70 8.87 -12.63 -3.31
CA PRO A 70 7.89 -11.63 -3.70
C PRO A 70 8.38 -10.22 -3.40
N SER A 71 8.45 -9.36 -4.42
CA SER A 71 9.02 -8.03 -4.31
C SER A 71 8.29 -7.20 -3.25
N ARG A 72 9.04 -6.51 -2.39
CA ARG A 72 8.54 -5.84 -1.18
C ARG A 72 7.31 -4.96 -1.43
N GLY A 73 7.33 -4.18 -2.52
CA GLY A 73 6.21 -3.29 -2.90
C GLY A 73 4.88 -3.97 -3.24
N LYS A 74 4.85 -5.27 -3.59
CA LYS A 74 3.57 -5.99 -3.82
C LYS A 74 2.80 -6.33 -2.54
N ARG A 75 3.43 -6.16 -1.38
CA ARG A 75 2.80 -6.35 -0.06
C ARG A 75 2.19 -5.04 0.42
N THR A 76 3.02 -3.99 0.40
CA THR A 76 2.66 -2.59 0.63
C THR A 76 1.34 -2.19 -0.02
N GLY A 77 1.18 -2.42 -1.34
CA GLY A 77 -0.02 -1.98 -2.06
C GLY A 77 -1.35 -2.56 -1.54
N LEU A 78 -1.36 -3.77 -0.98
CA LEU A 78 -2.57 -4.35 -0.39
C LEU A 78 -2.88 -3.72 0.98
N ILE A 79 -1.86 -3.48 1.80
CA ILE A 79 -2.01 -2.87 3.13
C ILE A 79 -2.45 -1.39 2.99
N VAL A 80 -1.88 -0.67 2.02
CA VAL A 80 -2.30 0.69 1.64
C VAL A 80 -3.75 0.67 1.14
N GLY A 81 -4.11 -0.21 0.19
CA GLY A 81 -5.47 -0.29 -0.33
C GLY A 81 -6.53 -0.60 0.74
N VAL A 82 -6.21 -1.46 1.73
CA VAL A 82 -7.09 -1.70 2.90
C VAL A 82 -7.22 -0.44 3.76
N ALA A 83 -6.13 0.31 3.98
CA ALA A 83 -6.15 1.51 4.80
C ALA A 83 -6.85 2.70 4.12
N VAL A 84 -6.70 2.84 2.79
CA VAL A 84 -7.42 3.81 1.95
C VAL A 84 -8.92 3.48 1.94
N GLY A 85 -9.27 2.21 1.63
CA GLY A 85 -10.67 1.76 1.63
C GLY A 85 -11.36 1.88 3.00
N ALA A 86 -10.63 1.67 4.10
CA ALA A 86 -11.10 1.90 5.45
C ALA A 86 -11.46 3.38 5.72
N VAL A 87 -10.61 4.30 5.28
CA VAL A 87 -10.84 5.75 5.43
C VAL A 87 -11.94 6.25 4.49
N VAL A 88 -12.06 5.68 3.29
CA VAL A 88 -13.22 5.92 2.39
C VAL A 88 -14.54 5.47 3.03
N ALA A 89 -14.56 4.28 3.65
CA ALA A 89 -15.74 3.76 4.34
C ALA A 89 -16.17 4.62 5.55
N ALA A 90 -15.30 5.50 6.07
CA ALA A 90 -15.63 6.48 7.09
C ALA A 90 -16.85 7.32 6.70
N GLY A 91 -16.95 7.73 5.43
CA GLY A 91 -18.05 8.52 4.87
C GLY A 91 -19.30 7.72 4.45
N GLY A 92 -19.38 6.43 4.79
CA GLY A 92 -20.35 5.51 4.17
C GLY A 92 -21.84 5.68 4.53
N ILE A 93 -22.31 6.74 5.21
CA ILE A 93 -23.74 6.89 5.60
C ILE A 93 -24.29 8.32 5.43
N VAL A 94 -25.20 8.49 4.46
CA VAL A 94 -25.99 9.72 4.24
C VAL A 94 -27.16 9.88 5.24
N PHE A 95 -27.72 8.78 5.75
CA PHE A 95 -29.08 8.77 6.31
C PHE A 95 -29.24 9.32 7.75
N GLY A 96 -28.14 9.62 8.45
CA GLY A 96 -28.18 10.19 9.81
C GLY A 96 -27.99 11.72 9.85
N VAL A 97 -27.06 12.24 9.05
CA VAL A 97 -26.58 13.63 9.13
C VAL A 97 -27.61 14.64 8.59
N THR A 98 -28.45 14.23 7.64
CA THR A 98 -29.49 15.09 7.03
C THR A 98 -30.52 15.61 8.04
N GLN A 99 -30.85 14.83 9.07
CA GLN A 99 -31.76 15.23 10.17
C GLN A 99 -31.13 16.22 11.18
N LEU A 100 -29.81 16.43 11.10
CA LEU A 100 -29.06 17.37 11.93
C LEU A 100 -28.66 18.64 11.15
N ALA A 101 -28.44 18.53 9.84
CA ALA A 101 -28.08 19.65 8.96
C ALA A 101 -29.08 20.82 9.00
N ASP A 102 -30.38 20.54 9.19
CA ASP A 102 -31.46 21.53 9.36
C ASP A 102 -31.32 22.39 10.63
N LYS A 103 -30.31 22.15 11.49
CA LYS A 103 -30.06 22.88 12.75
C LYS A 103 -28.68 23.56 12.83
N GLY A 104 -28.15 23.96 11.67
CA GLY A 104 -26.98 24.84 11.56
C GLY A 104 -25.67 24.07 11.45
N ALA A 105 -25.01 24.18 10.30
CA ALA A 105 -23.85 23.37 9.94
C ALA A 105 -22.69 23.47 10.95
N ASP A 106 -22.39 24.67 11.47
CA ASP A 106 -21.27 24.88 12.40
C ASP A 106 -21.50 24.31 13.82
N LEU A 107 -22.68 23.73 14.09
CA LEU A 107 -22.96 22.94 15.30
C LEU A 107 -22.85 21.42 15.07
N VAL A 108 -22.74 20.99 13.80
CA VAL A 108 -22.56 19.59 13.38
C VAL A 108 -21.09 19.34 12.99
N TYR A 109 -20.36 20.40 12.64
CA TYR A 109 -18.99 20.38 12.16
C TYR A 109 -18.11 21.31 13.01
N PRO A 110 -17.33 20.78 13.97
CA PRO A 110 -16.38 21.58 14.73
C PRO A 110 -15.28 22.16 13.80
N LYS A 111 -14.52 23.12 14.31
CA LYS A 111 -13.47 23.77 13.53
C LYS A 111 -12.29 22.84 13.29
N ALA A 112 -11.65 22.99 12.13
CA ALA A 112 -10.34 22.44 11.90
C ALA A 112 -9.30 23.19 12.74
N GLU A 113 -8.82 22.56 13.82
CA GLU A 113 -7.75 23.09 14.67
C GLU A 113 -6.39 22.46 14.38
N TYR A 114 -6.34 21.33 13.66
CA TYR A 114 -5.09 20.60 13.37
C TYR A 114 -5.02 20.02 11.95
N GLU A 115 -3.90 20.21 11.26
CA GLU A 115 -3.54 19.49 10.04
C GLU A 115 -2.88 18.14 10.40
N LEU A 116 -2.93 17.17 9.48
CA LEU A 116 -2.05 15.99 9.50
C LEU A 116 -0.91 16.22 8.51
N VAL A 117 0.31 15.83 8.87
CA VAL A 117 1.48 15.95 7.99
C VAL A 117 2.23 14.63 7.83
N VAL A 118 2.78 14.40 6.63
CA VAL A 118 3.74 13.33 6.42
C VAL A 118 5.08 13.71 7.04
N GLN A 119 5.49 12.99 8.08
CA GLN A 119 6.80 13.15 8.70
C GLN A 119 7.83 12.25 7.97
N GLN A 120 9.11 12.61 8.04
CA GLN A 120 10.18 11.77 7.46
C GLN A 120 10.45 10.50 8.29
N LYS A 121 10.01 10.49 9.56
CA LYS A 121 10.20 9.43 10.54
C LYS A 121 9.02 9.40 11.51
N LEU A 122 8.77 8.22 12.09
CA LEU A 122 7.77 7.99 13.14
C LEU A 122 8.30 6.99 14.18
N LEU A 123 7.71 7.00 15.38
CA LEU A 123 7.99 6.14 16.53
C LEU A 123 9.49 6.13 16.90
N ASP A 124 9.97 7.27 17.40
CA ASP A 124 11.38 7.57 17.69
C ASP A 124 12.35 7.30 16.52
N GLY A 125 11.81 7.20 15.29
CA GLY A 125 12.56 6.87 14.09
C GLY A 125 12.82 5.38 13.88
N GLU A 126 12.04 4.48 14.49
CA GLU A 126 12.00 3.08 14.05
C GLU A 126 11.55 2.98 12.58
N PHE A 127 10.56 3.79 12.20
CA PHE A 127 10.02 3.85 10.85
C PHE A 127 10.52 5.10 10.14
N SER A 128 10.91 4.95 8.87
CA SER A 128 11.30 6.04 7.97
C SER A 128 10.42 6.01 6.73
N LEU A 129 10.10 7.19 6.19
CA LEU A 129 9.21 7.33 5.04
C LEU A 129 9.79 6.60 3.81
N GLU A 130 9.00 5.73 3.20
CA GLU A 130 9.33 5.04 1.96
C GLU A 130 8.59 5.68 0.77
N GLN A 131 7.30 5.97 0.95
CA GLN A 131 6.42 6.60 -0.03
C GLN A 131 5.43 7.53 0.67
N ASP A 132 5.38 8.78 0.23
CA ASP A 132 4.19 9.62 0.36
C ASP A 132 3.27 9.27 -0.82
N LEU A 133 1.98 9.11 -0.54
CA LEU A 133 0.93 8.71 -1.49
C LEU A 133 -0.28 9.64 -1.39
N SER A 134 -0.16 10.77 -0.68
CA SER A 134 -1.26 11.72 -0.46
C SER A 134 -1.75 12.32 -1.79
N GLU A 135 -0.82 12.68 -2.69
CA GLU A 135 -1.12 13.17 -4.06
C GLU A 135 -1.74 12.11 -5.01
N THR A 136 -1.88 10.84 -4.60
CA THR A 136 -2.42 9.77 -5.49
C THR A 136 -3.52 8.93 -4.86
N GLU A 137 -3.27 8.36 -3.68
CA GLU A 137 -4.25 7.55 -2.93
C GLU A 137 -5.12 8.45 -2.04
N GLY A 138 -4.58 9.58 -1.57
CA GLY A 138 -5.34 10.60 -0.86
C GLY A 138 -6.36 11.31 -1.77
N GLU A 139 -6.01 11.60 -3.02
CA GLU A 139 -6.92 12.21 -3.99
C GLU A 139 -8.21 11.36 -4.20
N GLU A 140 -8.13 10.03 -4.10
CA GLU A 140 -9.31 9.14 -4.19
C GLU A 140 -10.16 9.13 -2.91
N ILE A 141 -9.56 9.39 -1.75
CA ILE A 141 -10.28 9.64 -0.49
C ILE A 141 -11.07 10.95 -0.60
N GLU A 142 -10.41 12.04 -1.02
CA GLU A 142 -10.99 13.38 -1.16
C GLU A 142 -12.12 13.45 -2.21
N LYS A 143 -11.97 12.75 -3.34
CA LYS A 143 -13.00 12.65 -4.39
C LYS A 143 -14.25 11.90 -3.95
N THR A 144 -14.18 11.03 -2.94
CA THR A 144 -15.31 10.16 -2.59
C THR A 144 -16.41 10.97 -1.88
N PRO A 145 -17.63 11.09 -2.45
CA PRO A 145 -18.63 12.01 -1.92
C PRO A 145 -19.19 11.56 -0.56
N ASP A 146 -18.90 12.32 0.49
CA ASP A 146 -19.40 12.07 1.85
C ASP A 146 -20.35 13.15 2.39
N ALA A 147 -21.40 12.71 3.06
CA ALA A 147 -22.31 13.54 3.83
C ALA A 147 -21.76 13.97 5.21
N SER A 148 -20.72 13.32 5.74
CA SER A 148 -20.17 13.44 7.11
C SER A 148 -18.82 14.17 7.24
N ILE A 149 -18.22 14.61 6.14
CA ILE A 149 -16.91 15.28 6.06
C ILE A 149 -17.02 16.57 5.22
N ARG A 150 -16.38 17.66 5.65
CA ARG A 150 -16.29 18.93 4.89
C ARG A 150 -14.86 19.44 4.85
N ASP A 151 -14.49 20.02 3.71
CA ASP A 151 -13.22 20.74 3.50
C ASP A 151 -12.01 19.92 3.99
N ALA A 152 -11.92 18.68 3.51
CA ALA A 152 -10.94 17.71 3.99
C ALA A 152 -9.82 17.47 2.98
N GLU A 153 -8.62 17.30 3.52
CA GLU A 153 -7.40 16.93 2.82
C GLU A 153 -6.90 15.59 3.40
N ALA A 154 -6.47 14.68 2.54
CA ALA A 154 -6.13 13.30 2.89
C ALA A 154 -4.60 13.08 2.94
N VAL A 155 -4.17 12.30 3.93
CA VAL A 155 -2.77 11.94 4.14
C VAL A 155 -2.64 10.42 4.07
N VAL A 156 -1.88 9.94 3.09
CA VAL A 156 -1.58 8.52 2.90
C VAL A 156 -0.08 8.34 2.77
N ALA A 157 0.53 7.57 3.65
CA ALA A 157 1.98 7.37 3.67
C ALA A 157 2.37 5.96 4.13
N HIS A 158 3.37 5.39 3.46
CA HIS A 158 3.97 4.11 3.78
C HIS A 158 5.41 4.29 4.24
N TYR A 159 5.74 3.67 5.36
CA TYR A 159 7.03 3.74 6.03
C TYR A 159 7.61 2.34 6.18
N THR A 160 8.94 2.21 6.10
CA THR A 160 9.65 0.95 6.38
C THR A 160 10.58 1.09 7.57
N SER A 161 10.86 -0.03 8.26
CA SER A 161 11.87 -0.07 9.32
C SER A 161 13.09 -0.90 8.89
N ALA A 162 14.26 -0.54 9.42
CA ALA A 162 15.51 -1.26 9.14
C ALA A 162 15.48 -2.75 9.55
N LYS A 163 14.57 -3.12 10.47
CA LYS A 163 14.30 -4.51 10.90
C LYS A 163 13.45 -5.31 9.89
N GLY A 164 12.91 -4.66 8.86
CA GLY A 164 12.00 -5.26 7.88
C GLY A 164 10.52 -5.21 8.25
N GLY A 165 10.13 -4.31 9.16
CA GLY A 165 8.73 -3.96 9.40
C GLY A 165 8.22 -2.89 8.43
N ALA A 166 6.92 -2.64 8.47
CA ALA A 166 6.24 -1.57 7.73
C ALA A 166 5.17 -0.90 8.61
N LEU A 167 4.95 0.38 8.39
CA LEU A 167 3.85 1.15 8.98
C LEU A 167 3.10 1.84 7.84
N VAL A 168 1.77 1.75 7.84
CA VAL A 168 0.90 2.48 6.91
C VAL A 168 0.05 3.46 7.71
N LEU A 169 0.13 4.73 7.31
CA LEU A 169 -0.76 5.81 7.68
C LEU A 169 -1.75 6.02 6.53
N SER A 170 -3.04 6.06 6.84
CA SER A 170 -4.09 6.57 5.96
C SER A 170 -5.06 7.38 6.81
N GLY A 171 -5.39 8.60 6.42
CA GLY A 171 -6.27 9.46 7.20
C GLY A 171 -6.58 10.77 6.51
N MET A 172 -7.24 11.66 7.24
CA MET A 172 -7.60 13.00 6.77
C MET A 172 -7.72 14.00 7.92
N TYR A 173 -7.65 15.28 7.58
CA TYR A 173 -8.06 16.39 8.42
C TYR A 173 -9.06 17.26 7.66
N GLY A 174 -9.92 17.96 8.40
CA GLY A 174 -10.98 18.82 7.85
C GLY A 174 -11.99 19.12 8.94
N ARG A 175 -13.28 19.13 8.59
CA ARG A 175 -14.39 19.19 9.56
C ARG A 175 -15.19 17.89 9.50
N LEU A 176 -15.23 17.15 10.60
CA LEU A 176 -15.73 15.76 10.65
C LEU A 176 -16.99 15.66 11.54
N ALA A 177 -17.96 14.80 11.19
CA ALA A 177 -19.26 14.80 11.85
C ALA A 177 -19.28 14.25 13.30
N SER A 178 -18.40 13.30 13.66
CA SER A 178 -18.05 13.04 15.07
C SER A 178 -16.85 12.08 15.23
N PRO A 179 -16.05 12.22 16.31
CA PRO A 179 -14.92 11.33 16.63
C PRO A 179 -15.26 9.83 16.63
N ASP A 180 -16.39 9.47 17.24
CA ASP A 180 -16.77 8.07 17.46
C ASP A 180 -17.39 7.40 16.23
N PHE A 181 -18.05 8.18 15.36
CA PHE A 181 -18.56 7.69 14.07
C PHE A 181 -17.40 7.39 13.12
N MET A 182 -16.50 8.38 12.92
CA MET A 182 -15.34 8.26 12.02
C MET A 182 -14.50 7.03 12.37
N ARG A 183 -14.09 6.93 13.64
CA ARG A 183 -13.22 5.85 14.11
C ARG A 183 -13.86 4.46 14.00
N GLY A 184 -15.16 4.36 14.31
CA GLY A 184 -15.91 3.10 14.16
C GLY A 184 -16.02 2.67 12.70
N LYS A 185 -16.33 3.60 11.79
CA LYS A 185 -16.47 3.32 10.36
C LYS A 185 -15.14 2.96 9.69
N ILE A 186 -14.02 3.53 10.13
CA ILE A 186 -12.68 3.11 9.70
C ILE A 186 -12.42 1.64 10.07
N MET A 187 -12.83 1.20 11.26
CA MET A 187 -12.69 -0.22 11.66
C MET A 187 -13.62 -1.15 10.87
N GLU A 188 -14.86 -0.73 10.57
CA GLU A 188 -15.77 -1.49 9.71
C GLU A 188 -15.20 -1.65 8.29
N GLY A 189 -14.84 -0.56 7.61
CA GLY A 189 -14.29 -0.62 6.24
C GLY A 189 -13.01 -1.45 6.13
N ALA A 190 -12.18 -1.46 7.17
CA ALA A 190 -10.98 -2.30 7.24
C ALA A 190 -11.29 -3.80 7.41
N ALA A 191 -12.38 -4.14 8.10
CA ALA A 191 -12.83 -5.51 8.27
C ALA A 191 -13.49 -6.07 7.00
N ASP A 192 -14.20 -5.20 6.27
CA ASP A 192 -14.96 -5.52 5.05
C ASP A 192 -14.14 -5.35 3.75
N ALA A 193 -12.93 -4.78 3.81
CA ALA A 193 -12.06 -4.56 2.65
C ALA A 193 -11.71 -5.86 1.88
N ASP A 194 -11.64 -5.75 0.55
CA ASP A 194 -11.42 -6.91 -0.33
C ASP A 194 -10.14 -7.70 0.02
N GLY A 195 -10.30 -9.00 0.22
CA GLY A 195 -9.21 -9.91 0.60
C GLY A 195 -8.82 -9.89 2.09
N SER A 196 -9.38 -8.99 2.89
CA SER A 196 -9.24 -8.98 4.35
C SER A 196 -10.23 -9.92 5.04
N LYS A 197 -9.96 -10.19 6.31
CA LYS A 197 -10.80 -10.98 7.21
C LYS A 197 -10.58 -10.53 8.64
N LEU A 198 -11.63 -10.13 9.34
CA LEU A 198 -11.57 -9.84 10.78
C LEU A 198 -11.25 -11.10 11.59
N VAL A 199 -10.29 -11.01 12.53
CA VAL A 199 -9.83 -12.13 13.38
C VAL A 199 -9.88 -11.79 14.87
N VAL A 200 -9.58 -10.55 15.23
CA VAL A 200 -9.86 -9.97 16.56
C VAL A 200 -10.75 -8.75 16.32
N PRO A 201 -11.98 -8.71 16.89
CA PRO A 201 -12.92 -7.60 16.66
C PRO A 201 -12.42 -6.30 17.29
N PRO A 202 -12.92 -5.13 16.84
CA PRO A 202 -12.51 -3.84 17.34
C PRO A 202 -12.79 -3.69 18.84
N ARG A 203 -11.83 -3.08 19.54
CA ARG A 203 -11.91 -2.72 20.96
C ARG A 203 -11.36 -1.31 21.17
N LYS A 204 -12.03 -0.53 22.03
CA LYS A 204 -11.61 0.83 22.40
C LYS A 204 -10.54 0.80 23.50
N PHE A 205 -9.50 1.61 23.33
CA PHE A 205 -8.39 1.80 24.25
C PHE A 205 -8.23 3.29 24.57
N ARG A 206 -7.70 3.60 25.76
CA ARG A 206 -7.28 4.95 26.16
C ARG A 206 -5.82 4.86 26.61
N PRO A 207 -4.86 5.11 25.72
CA PRO A 207 -3.43 5.07 26.05
C PRO A 207 -3.09 6.04 27.18
N GLU A 208 -2.25 5.61 28.13
CA GLU A 208 -1.84 6.45 29.25
C GLU A 208 -1.05 7.66 28.76
N GLY A 209 -1.36 8.85 29.27
CA GLY A 209 -0.75 10.11 28.83
C GLY A 209 -1.46 10.85 27.70
N HIS A 210 -2.31 10.16 26.90
CA HIS A 210 -3.02 10.77 25.77
C HIS A 210 -4.49 11.06 26.12
N SER A 211 -5.07 12.09 25.48
CA SER A 211 -6.47 12.51 25.71
C SER A 211 -7.50 11.74 24.88
N ILE A 212 -7.06 10.96 23.89
CA ILE A 212 -7.92 10.36 22.87
C ILE A 212 -8.38 8.93 23.19
N THR A 213 -9.35 8.45 22.42
CA THR A 213 -9.77 7.04 22.40
C THR A 213 -9.38 6.43 21.06
N VAL A 214 -8.45 5.48 21.08
CA VAL A 214 -8.08 4.66 19.92
C VAL A 214 -9.01 3.45 19.86
N GLU A 215 -9.27 2.92 18.68
CA GLU A 215 -10.03 1.68 18.51
C GLU A 215 -9.25 0.76 17.58
N CYS A 216 -8.99 -0.46 18.05
CA CYS A 216 -8.04 -1.37 17.42
C CYS A 216 -8.62 -2.76 17.20
N GLN A 217 -8.27 -3.35 16.07
CA GLN A 217 -8.66 -4.70 15.66
C GLN A 217 -7.47 -5.45 15.04
N VAL A 218 -7.66 -6.74 14.75
CA VAL A 218 -6.70 -7.50 13.93
C VAL A 218 -7.44 -8.11 12.74
N VAL A 219 -7.00 -7.73 11.55
CA VAL A 219 -7.41 -8.38 10.29
C VAL A 219 -6.31 -9.31 9.79
N GLN A 220 -6.67 -10.28 8.98
CA GLN A 220 -5.74 -11.07 8.18
C GLN A 220 -6.06 -10.87 6.71
N SER A 221 -5.06 -10.45 5.93
CA SER A 221 -5.20 -10.26 4.48
C SER A 221 -4.33 -11.27 3.72
N LYS A 222 -4.76 -11.65 2.51
CA LYS A 222 -4.13 -12.72 1.72
C LYS A 222 -3.21 -12.15 0.64
N GLU A 223 -1.92 -12.12 0.93
CA GLU A 223 -0.88 -11.68 -0.01
C GLU A 223 -0.33 -12.81 -0.88
N SER A 224 0.37 -12.41 -1.95
CA SER A 224 1.17 -13.31 -2.80
C SER A 224 2.29 -14.07 -2.06
N GLY A 225 2.63 -13.68 -0.82
CA GLY A 225 3.62 -14.34 0.02
C GLY A 225 3.05 -15.18 1.17
N GLY A 226 1.73 -15.21 1.36
CA GLY A 226 1.07 -15.89 2.48
C GLY A 226 -0.08 -15.10 3.10
N LEU A 227 -0.57 -15.56 4.25
CA LEU A 227 -1.54 -14.82 5.05
C LEU A 227 -0.80 -13.85 5.97
N VAL A 228 -1.11 -12.56 5.89
CA VAL A 228 -0.47 -11.50 6.70
C VAL A 228 -1.44 -11.02 7.76
N THR A 229 -1.01 -11.12 9.02
CA THR A 229 -1.72 -10.58 10.18
C THR A 229 -1.39 -9.11 10.33
N ILE A 230 -2.41 -8.25 10.23
CA ILE A 230 -2.28 -6.79 10.32
C ILE A 230 -3.07 -6.33 11.56
N PRO A 231 -2.39 -5.97 12.66
CA PRO A 231 -3.04 -5.18 13.70
C PRO A 231 -3.22 -3.76 13.19
N MET A 232 -4.43 -3.24 13.33
CA MET A 232 -4.79 -1.92 12.86
C MET A 232 -5.54 -1.17 13.95
N CYS A 233 -5.23 0.10 14.08
CA CYS A 233 -5.81 1.00 15.06
C CYS A 233 -6.24 2.28 14.34
N ALA A 234 -7.33 2.88 14.77
CA ALA A 234 -7.76 4.18 14.29
C ALA A 234 -8.04 5.15 15.44
N TRP A 235 -7.86 6.44 15.17
CA TRP A 235 -8.48 7.50 15.95
C TRP A 235 -9.48 8.27 15.10
N GLY A 236 -10.42 8.87 15.81
CA GLY A 236 -11.13 10.06 15.36
C GLY A 236 -11.07 11.04 16.52
N ASP A 237 -10.78 12.30 16.22
CA ASP A 237 -11.11 13.45 17.04
C ASP A 237 -12.00 14.40 16.24
N ASP A 238 -12.23 15.60 16.74
CA ASP A 238 -13.21 16.54 16.18
C ASP A 238 -12.87 16.92 14.73
N ASN A 239 -11.59 16.92 14.36
CA ASN A 239 -11.14 17.49 13.10
C ASN A 239 -10.10 16.63 12.34
N THR A 240 -9.57 15.58 12.96
CA THR A 240 -8.68 14.60 12.32
C THR A 240 -9.17 13.17 12.56
N ALA A 241 -9.10 12.32 11.55
CA ALA A 241 -9.37 10.90 11.67
C ALA A 241 -8.40 10.11 10.80
N ALA A 242 -7.78 9.08 11.37
CA ALA A 242 -6.76 8.30 10.68
C ALA A 242 -6.67 6.88 11.21
N MET A 243 -6.00 6.06 10.41
CA MET A 243 -5.73 4.66 10.61
C MET A 243 -4.23 4.40 10.54
N ILE A 244 -3.72 3.67 11.52
CA ILE A 244 -2.35 3.14 11.55
C ILE A 244 -2.41 1.61 11.48
N GLY A 245 -1.73 1.03 10.50
CA GLY A 245 -1.41 -0.41 10.45
C GLY A 245 0.07 -0.62 10.73
N VAL A 246 0.43 -1.36 11.79
CA VAL A 246 1.83 -1.60 12.18
C VAL A 246 2.19 -3.07 12.01
N ILE A 247 3.16 -3.37 11.16
CA ILE A 247 3.63 -4.74 10.89
C ILE A 247 5.12 -4.84 11.24
N ARG A 248 5.46 -5.77 12.12
CA ARG A 248 6.84 -6.11 12.48
C ARG A 248 7.07 -7.61 12.24
N PRO A 249 8.30 -8.08 11.92
CA PRO A 249 8.55 -9.50 11.63
C PRO A 249 8.04 -10.47 12.71
N GLU A 250 8.09 -10.05 13.96
CA GLU A 250 7.61 -10.77 15.14
C GLU A 250 6.08 -10.76 15.34
N THR A 251 5.31 -9.94 14.62
CA THR A 251 3.83 -10.02 14.62
C THR A 251 3.30 -10.94 13.51
N LEU A 252 4.02 -11.07 12.39
CA LEU A 252 3.66 -11.94 11.26
C LEU A 252 3.47 -13.41 11.63
N LEU A 253 4.21 -13.91 12.63
CA LEU A 253 4.21 -15.32 13.05
C LEU A 253 3.49 -15.59 14.38
N LYS A 254 2.88 -14.57 15.00
CA LYS A 254 2.07 -14.73 16.22
C LYS A 254 0.65 -15.18 15.90
N ASP A 255 0.00 -15.82 16.86
CA ASP A 255 -1.47 -15.93 16.86
C ASP A 255 -2.05 -14.50 16.84
N PRO A 256 -2.93 -14.14 15.89
CA PRO A 256 -3.62 -12.84 15.89
C PRO A 256 -4.22 -12.45 17.24
N LYS A 257 -4.67 -13.42 18.05
CA LYS A 257 -5.27 -13.22 19.37
C LYS A 257 -4.26 -12.93 20.48
N SER A 258 -2.97 -13.15 20.24
CA SER A 258 -1.87 -12.82 21.18
C SER A 258 -1.15 -11.51 20.83
N ILE A 259 -1.66 -10.74 19.86
CA ILE A 259 -1.17 -9.38 19.61
C ILE A 259 -1.69 -8.44 20.70
N ASP A 260 -0.75 -7.70 21.30
CA ASP A 260 -1.05 -6.66 22.27
C ASP A 260 -1.59 -5.40 21.58
N LEU A 261 -2.91 -5.33 21.43
CA LEU A 261 -3.58 -4.15 20.89
C LEU A 261 -3.53 -2.93 21.82
N ALA A 262 -3.17 -3.07 23.10
CA ALA A 262 -2.96 -1.90 23.98
C ALA A 262 -1.62 -1.22 23.65
N ALA A 263 -0.57 -2.01 23.36
CA ALA A 263 0.70 -1.49 22.86
C ALA A 263 0.54 -0.81 21.49
N VAL A 264 -0.16 -1.43 20.52
CA VAL A 264 -0.39 -0.80 19.20
C VAL A 264 -1.30 0.44 19.32
N ALA A 265 -2.22 0.48 20.30
CA ALA A 265 -2.99 1.68 20.60
C ALA A 265 -2.13 2.84 21.12
N ALA A 266 -1.12 2.56 21.96
CA ALA A 266 -0.15 3.56 22.40
C ALA A 266 0.68 4.09 21.21
N GLU A 267 1.27 3.19 20.42
CA GLU A 267 2.02 3.57 19.20
C GLU A 267 1.18 4.42 18.23
N THR A 268 -0.13 4.14 18.13
CA THR A 268 -1.06 4.93 17.32
C THR A 268 -1.31 6.33 17.88
N ALA A 269 -1.29 6.49 19.21
CA ALA A 269 -1.43 7.77 19.87
C ALA A 269 -0.13 8.58 19.83
N ASP A 270 1.04 7.94 19.91
CA ASP A 270 2.35 8.56 19.67
C ASP A 270 2.42 9.13 18.25
N VAL A 271 2.13 8.31 17.23
CA VAL A 271 2.08 8.74 15.82
C VAL A 271 1.11 9.91 15.64
N ARG A 272 -0.05 9.89 16.31
CA ARG A 272 -1.02 10.99 16.26
C ARG A 272 -0.43 12.31 16.74
N GLU A 273 0.34 12.33 17.83
CA GLU A 273 1.01 13.56 18.28
C GLU A 273 2.21 13.93 17.37
N GLU A 274 2.92 12.96 16.79
CA GLU A 274 4.00 13.23 15.83
C GLU A 274 3.52 13.89 14.53
N ILE A 275 2.32 13.52 14.03
CA ILE A 275 1.81 14.00 12.72
C ILE A 275 0.81 15.16 12.81
N ARG A 276 0.29 15.53 13.98
CA ARG A 276 -0.65 16.66 14.11
C ARG A 276 0.09 17.98 14.29
N ARG A 277 -0.31 19.02 13.56
CA ARG A 277 0.15 20.40 13.77
C ARG A 277 -1.03 21.36 13.91
N PRO A 278 -0.98 22.38 14.78
CA PRO A 278 -2.06 23.37 14.89
C PRO A 278 -2.23 24.19 13.60
N ILE A 279 -3.49 24.47 13.24
CA ILE A 279 -3.85 25.38 12.14
C ILE A 279 -3.99 26.80 12.71
N GLY A 280 -2.88 27.54 12.78
CA GLY A 280 -2.84 28.97 13.19
C GLY A 280 -1.71 29.34 14.13
#